data_AF-A0A968V2L0-F1
#
_entry.id   AF-A0A968V2L0-F1
#
_cell.length_a   1.000
_cell.length_b   1.000
_cell.length_c   1.000
_cell.angle_alpha   90.00
_cell.angle_beta   90.00
_cell.angle_gamma   90.00
#
_symmetry.space_group_name_H-M   'P 1'
#
loop_
_entity.id
_entity.type
_entity.pdbx_description
1 polymer ?
#
loop_
_entity_poly.entity_id
_entity_poly.type
_entity_poly.pdbx_seq_one_letter_code
_entity_poly.pdbx_strand_id
1 'polypeptide(L)'
;MAAADQTGLARFGDLTPDFILLFILPLLIILMGYNTFTREKEGGTLKLVKSQGLSNWTLAVGKWWGIFLPVFLISTFLFAIGGVLLGTLSNFGSFEVTHLLLLFAVYLLFYAIFTNLTLVVSMLSKSSGIALVMLLTLWIIICLGAPKAASKRS
;
A
#
# COMPACT_ATOMS: atom_id res chain seq x y z
N MET A 1 -3.95 -18.01 -36.22
CA MET A 1 -3.09 -16.86 -35.85
C MET A 1 -4.00 -15.81 -35.24
N ALA A 2 -4.12 -15.79 -33.91
CA ALA A 2 -4.82 -14.75 -33.15
C ALA A 2 -4.30 -14.83 -31.70
N ALA A 3 -3.03 -14.49 -31.53
CA ALA A 3 -2.41 -14.26 -30.24
C ALA A 3 -2.23 -12.74 -30.09
N ALA A 4 -2.47 -12.26 -28.87
CA ALA A 4 -2.17 -10.91 -28.38
C ALA A 4 -3.14 -9.79 -28.81
N ASP A 5 -4.30 -9.72 -28.14
CA ASP A 5 -4.77 -8.43 -27.62
C ASP A 5 -5.66 -8.55 -26.35
N GLN A 6 -5.23 -9.33 -25.36
CA GLN A 6 -5.75 -9.24 -23.99
C GLN A 6 -4.84 -8.33 -23.14
N THR A 7 -4.42 -7.21 -23.72
CA THR A 7 -3.40 -6.34 -23.13
C THR A 7 -4.05 -5.36 -22.14
N GLY A 8 -3.54 -5.34 -20.90
CA GLY A 8 -3.96 -4.42 -19.83
C GLY A 8 -5.28 -4.77 -19.14
N LEU A 9 -6.41 -4.61 -19.82
CA LEU A 9 -7.75 -4.59 -19.22
C LEU A 9 -8.27 -5.96 -18.76
N ALA A 10 -7.91 -7.05 -19.45
CA ALA A 10 -8.28 -8.41 -19.05
C ALA A 10 -7.51 -8.94 -17.82
N ARG A 11 -6.39 -8.29 -17.43
CA ARG A 11 -5.67 -8.58 -16.17
C ARG A 11 -6.27 -7.87 -14.95
N PHE A 12 -7.00 -6.77 -15.18
CA PHE A 12 -7.94 -6.20 -14.21
C PHE A 12 -9.30 -6.92 -14.26
N GLY A 13 -9.34 -8.11 -14.89
CA GLY A 13 -10.51 -8.83 -15.42
C GLY A 13 -11.53 -9.31 -14.40
N ASP A 14 -11.35 -9.01 -13.12
CA ASP A 14 -12.45 -8.81 -12.18
C ASP A 14 -11.94 -7.83 -11.11
N LEU A 15 -12.63 -6.70 -10.89
CA LEU A 15 -12.36 -5.79 -9.78
C LEU A 15 -12.73 -6.49 -8.46
N THR A 16 -11.90 -7.45 -8.06
CA THR A 16 -12.09 -8.22 -6.84
C THR A 16 -11.57 -7.44 -5.64
N PRO A 17 -12.10 -7.73 -4.43
CA PRO A 17 -11.58 -7.15 -3.20
C PRO A 17 -10.06 -7.37 -3.05
N ASP A 18 -9.57 -8.56 -3.40
CA ASP A 18 -8.14 -8.89 -3.35
C ASP A 18 -7.29 -7.95 -4.21
N PHE A 19 -7.75 -7.64 -5.43
CA PHE A 19 -7.07 -6.72 -6.31
C PHE A 19 -6.93 -5.31 -5.69
N ILE A 20 -7.99 -4.81 -5.07
CA ILE A 20 -8.00 -3.50 -4.42
C ILE A 20 -6.99 -3.47 -3.26
N LEU A 21 -7.01 -4.50 -2.42
CA LEU A 21 -6.16 -4.59 -1.23
C LEU A 21 -4.68 -4.77 -1.60
N LEU A 22 -4.35 -5.65 -2.55
CA LEU A 22 -2.96 -5.98 -2.88
C LEU A 22 -2.30 -5.03 -3.87
N PHE A 23 -3.06 -4.37 -4.76
CA PHE A 23 -2.47 -3.54 -5.82
C PHE A 23 -2.80 -2.06 -5.64
N ILE A 24 -4.07 -1.72 -5.44
CA ILE A 24 -4.51 -0.32 -5.36
C ILE A 24 -4.04 0.34 -4.07
N LEU A 25 -4.18 -0.31 -2.90
CA LEU A 25 -3.76 0.32 -1.64
C LEU A 25 -2.24 0.57 -1.55
N PRO A 26 -1.35 -0.36 -1.96
CA PRO A 26 0.08 -0.09 -2.01
C PRO A 26 0.45 1.04 -2.97
N LEU A 27 -0.22 1.12 -4.13
CA LEU A 27 -0.03 2.22 -5.06
C LEU A 27 -0.44 3.56 -4.43
N LEU A 28 -1.55 3.58 -3.68
CA LEU A 28 -2.03 4.75 -2.95
C LEU A 28 -1.04 5.18 -1.87
N ILE A 29 -0.49 4.24 -1.10
CA ILE A 29 0.59 4.49 -0.13
C ILE A 29 1.78 5.17 -0.83
N ILE A 30 2.21 4.63 -1.98
CA ILE A 30 3.32 5.18 -2.76
C ILE A 30 3.00 6.61 -3.21
N LEU A 31 1.83 6.86 -3.78
CA LEU A 31 1.43 8.20 -4.24
C LEU A 31 1.33 9.21 -3.11
N MET A 32 0.87 8.80 -1.93
CA MET A 32 0.81 9.69 -0.76
C MET A 32 2.19 9.93 -0.14
N GLY A 33 3.07 8.93 -0.17
CA GLY A 33 4.34 8.96 0.55
C GLY A 33 5.55 9.38 -0.25
N TYR A 34 5.57 9.23 -1.59
CA TYR A 34 6.80 9.39 -2.39
C TYR A 34 7.47 10.77 -2.22
N ASN A 35 6.68 11.83 -2.04
CA ASN A 35 7.18 13.20 -1.98
C ASN A 35 7.29 13.78 -0.56
N THR A 36 6.95 13.00 0.48
CA THR A 36 6.83 13.52 1.84
C THR A 36 8.13 14.05 2.41
N PHE A 37 9.28 13.46 2.07
CA PHE A 37 10.60 13.94 2.50
C PHE A 37 11.34 14.69 1.40
N THR A 38 11.15 14.33 0.12
CA THR A 38 11.81 15.02 -1.00
C THR A 38 11.33 16.46 -1.13
N ARG A 39 10.03 16.76 -0.92
CA ARG A 39 9.52 18.13 -0.94
C ARG A 39 10.16 19.03 0.12
N GLU A 40 10.41 18.49 1.31
CA GLU A 40 11.04 19.26 2.38
C GLU A 40 12.53 19.51 2.14
N LYS A 41 13.21 18.58 1.44
CA LYS A 41 14.59 18.77 0.99
C LYS A 41 14.67 19.82 -0.13
N GLU A 42 13.80 19.70 -1.13
CA GLU A 42 13.73 20.62 -2.27
C GLU A 42 13.31 22.03 -1.84
N GLY A 43 12.35 22.14 -0.93
CA GLY A 43 11.87 23.42 -0.40
C GLY A 43 12.75 24.03 0.70
N GLY A 44 13.85 23.39 1.09
CA GLY A 44 14.73 23.85 2.17
C GLY A 44 14.10 23.85 3.58
N THR A 45 12.83 23.47 3.71
CA THR A 45 12.06 23.45 4.96
C THR A 45 12.68 22.53 6.01
N LEU A 46 13.42 21.51 5.57
CA LEU A 46 14.12 20.59 6.48
C LEU A 46 15.14 21.31 7.39
N LYS A 47 15.79 22.38 6.90
CA LYS A 47 16.70 23.21 7.70
C LYS A 47 15.93 24.11 8.67
N LEU A 48 14.75 24.55 8.24
CA LEU A 48 13.87 25.43 9.02
C LEU A 48 13.23 24.68 10.19
N VAL A 49 12.72 23.46 9.97
CA VAL A 49 12.19 22.60 11.04
C VAL A 49 13.27 22.23 12.05
N LYS A 50 14.50 21.95 11.61
CA LYS A 50 15.64 21.73 12.51
C LYS A 50 15.95 22.94 13.39
N SER A 51 15.80 24.16 12.86
CA SER A 51 15.99 25.38 13.67
C SER A 51 14.88 25.61 14.71
N GLN A 52 13.71 24.98 14.53
CA GLN A 52 12.58 25.07 15.47
C GLN A 52 12.68 24.08 16.65
N GLY A 53 13.75 23.29 16.75
CA GLY A 53 13.97 22.38 17.88
C GLY A 53 13.04 21.16 17.91
N LEU A 54 12.24 20.96 16.87
CA LEU A 54 11.39 19.77 16.73
C LEU A 54 12.25 18.56 16.39
N SER A 55 12.04 17.46 17.13
CA SER A 55 12.72 16.19 16.86
C SER A 55 12.30 15.65 15.48
N ASN A 56 13.29 15.32 14.65
CA ASN A 56 13.07 14.66 13.36
C ASN A 56 12.20 13.39 13.48
N TRP A 57 12.22 12.72 14.63
CA TRP A 57 11.40 11.56 14.90
C TRP A 57 9.91 11.89 14.98
N THR A 58 9.52 12.97 15.65
CA THR A 58 8.11 13.38 15.77
C THR A 58 7.53 13.72 14.39
N LEU A 59 8.32 14.39 13.55
CA LEU A 59 7.93 14.70 12.17
C LEU A 59 7.76 13.42 11.34
N ALA A 60 8.70 12.47 11.45
CA ALA A 60 8.65 11.22 10.71
C ALA A 60 7.46 10.34 11.13
N VAL A 61 7.19 10.24 12.44
CA VAL A 61 6.04 9.50 12.97
C VAL A 61 4.73 10.15 12.55
N GLY A 62 4.62 11.48 12.57
CA GLY A 62 3.44 12.19 12.09
C GLY A 62 3.17 11.95 10.60
N LYS A 63 4.21 11.96 9.76
CA LYS A 63 4.11 11.61 8.33
C LYS A 63 3.69 10.15 8.12
N TRP A 64 4.25 9.24 8.91
CA TRP A 64 3.91 7.83 8.86
C TRP A 64 2.42 7.61 9.15
N TRP A 65 1.92 8.20 10.24
CA TRP A 65 0.49 8.15 10.57
C TRP A 65 -0.38 8.86 9.53
N GLY A 66 0.09 9.97 8.95
CA GLY A 66 -0.64 10.68 7.89
C GLY A 66 -0.85 9.84 6.62
N ILE A 67 0.05 8.92 6.31
CA ILE A 67 -0.08 7.98 5.17
C ILE A 67 -0.85 6.72 5.59
N PHE A 68 -0.57 6.20 6.79
CA PHE A 68 -1.14 4.94 7.25
C PHE A 68 -2.61 5.05 7.63
N LEU A 69 -3.04 6.17 8.24
CA LEU A 69 -4.40 6.35 8.74
C LEU A 69 -5.47 6.32 7.62
N PRO A 70 -5.31 7.02 6.47
CA PRO A 70 -6.26 6.91 5.37
C PRO A 70 -6.40 5.48 4.84
N VAL A 71 -5.29 4.77 4.70
CA VAL A 71 -5.24 3.39 4.21
C VAL A 71 -5.91 2.44 5.21
N PHE A 72 -5.65 2.63 6.50
CA PHE A 72 -6.28 1.90 7.59
C PHE A 72 -7.80 2.09 7.57
N LEU A 73 -8.29 3.32 7.40
CA LEU A 73 -9.73 3.60 7.34
C LEU A 73 -10.40 2.95 6.13
N ILE A 74 -9.79 3.05 4.94
CA ILE A 74 -10.30 2.40 3.73
C ILE A 74 -10.35 0.88 3.91
N SER A 75 -9.26 0.27 4.40
CA SER A 75 -9.20 -1.17 4.63
C SER A 75 -10.23 -1.60 5.67
N THR A 76 -10.38 -0.88 6.77
CA THR A 76 -11.38 -1.18 7.82
C THR A 76 -12.79 -1.15 7.24
N PHE A 77 -13.10 -0.16 6.40
CA PHE A 77 -14.40 -0.05 5.74
C PHE A 77 -14.67 -1.23 4.80
N LEU A 78 -13.68 -1.64 3.99
CA LEU A 78 -13.81 -2.79 3.09
C LEU A 78 -14.02 -4.10 3.86
N PHE A 79 -13.24 -4.33 4.92
CA PHE A 79 -13.39 -5.51 5.78
C PHE A 79 -14.70 -5.52 6.56
N ALA A 80 -15.20 -4.36 7.00
CA ALA A 80 -16.50 -4.24 7.66
C ALA A 80 -17.64 -4.63 6.71
N ILE A 81 -17.63 -4.12 5.48
CA ILE A 81 -18.61 -4.52 4.45
C ILE A 81 -18.52 -6.01 4.16
N GLY A 82 -17.31 -6.54 3.94
CA GLY A 82 -17.09 -7.97 3.71
C GLY A 82 -17.61 -8.83 4.85
N GLY A 83 -17.33 -8.44 6.10
CA GLY A 83 -17.83 -9.12 7.30
C GLY A 83 -19.35 -9.13 7.42
N VAL A 84 -20.01 -8.01 7.13
CA VAL A 84 -21.49 -7.92 7.14
C VAL A 84 -22.10 -8.79 6.03
N LEU A 85 -21.56 -8.74 4.82
CA LEU A 85 -22.04 -9.54 3.68
C LEU A 85 -21.87 -11.05 3.91
N LEU A 86 -20.76 -11.46 4.54
CA LEU A 86 -20.53 -12.86 4.89
C LEU A 86 -21.43 -13.31 6.05
N GLY A 87 -21.71 -12.42 7.01
CA GLY A 87 -22.58 -12.71 8.14
C GLY A 87 -24.07 -12.86 7.79
N THR A 88 -24.53 -12.29 6.68
CA THR A 88 -25.92 -12.47 6.20
C THR A 88 -26.13 -13.77 5.43
N LEU A 89 -25.05 -14.41 4.97
CA LEU A 89 -25.09 -15.69 4.25
C LEU A 89 -25.16 -16.83 5.29
N SER A 90 -26.40 -17.17 5.67
CA SER A 90 -26.77 -18.14 6.73
C SER A 90 -26.22 -19.56 6.59
N ASN A 91 -25.48 -19.86 5.52
CA ASN A 91 -24.97 -21.21 5.20
C ASN A 91 -23.43 -21.31 5.19
N PHE A 92 -22.71 -20.25 5.59
CA PHE A 92 -21.26 -20.34 5.85
C PHE A 92 -21.02 -20.93 7.25
N GLY A 93 -21.12 -22.27 7.33
CA GLY A 93 -20.70 -23.02 8.51
C GLY A 93 -19.30 -22.60 8.95
N SER A 94 -19.14 -22.28 10.23
CA SER A 94 -17.88 -21.85 10.86
C SER A 94 -17.19 -20.63 10.25
N PHE A 95 -17.95 -19.60 9.82
CA PHE A 95 -17.34 -18.29 9.64
C PHE A 95 -16.89 -17.73 11.00
N GLU A 96 -15.66 -18.05 11.38
CA GLU A 96 -15.04 -17.48 12.56
C GLU A 96 -14.53 -16.07 12.25
N VAL A 97 -15.10 -15.09 12.94
CA VAL A 97 -14.63 -13.69 12.95
C VAL A 97 -13.11 -13.62 13.21
N THR A 98 -12.56 -14.59 13.94
CA THR A 98 -11.13 -14.79 14.16
C THR A 98 -10.31 -14.83 12.87
N HIS A 99 -10.75 -15.57 11.85
CA HIS A 99 -10.04 -15.67 10.58
C HIS A 99 -10.06 -14.35 9.80
N LEU A 100 -11.21 -13.64 9.81
CA LEU A 100 -11.33 -12.32 9.18
C LEU A 100 -10.39 -11.31 9.87
N LEU A 101 -10.35 -11.30 11.20
CA LEU A 101 -9.46 -10.42 11.98
C LEU A 101 -7.98 -10.74 11.74
N LEU A 102 -7.62 -12.03 11.67
CA LEU A 102 -6.25 -12.45 11.37
C LEU A 102 -5.84 -12.00 9.96
N LEU A 103 -6.71 -12.19 8.97
CA LEU A 103 -6.49 -11.72 7.60
C LEU A 103 -6.30 -10.20 7.57
N PHE A 104 -7.18 -9.45 8.23
CA PHE A 104 -7.07 -7.99 8.36
C PHE A 104 -5.73 -7.57 8.98
N ALA A 105 -5.29 -8.22 10.06
CA ALA A 105 -4.02 -7.94 10.70
C ALA A 105 -2.82 -8.18 9.76
N VAL A 106 -2.86 -9.25 8.95
CA VAL A 106 -1.81 -9.53 7.94
C VAL A 106 -1.76 -8.41 6.89
N TYR A 107 -2.91 -7.94 6.39
CA TYR A 107 -2.95 -6.82 5.46
C TYR A 107 -2.44 -5.51 6.10
N LEU A 108 -2.76 -5.24 7.36
CA LEU A 108 -2.23 -4.06 8.06
C LEU A 108 -0.70 -4.10 8.19
N LEU A 109 -0.13 -5.26 8.53
CA LEU A 109 1.32 -5.44 8.57
C LEU A 109 1.94 -5.22 7.18
N PHE A 110 1.32 -5.76 6.15
CA PHE A 110 1.74 -5.55 4.77
C PHE A 110 1.75 -4.06 4.39
N TYR A 111 0.69 -3.31 4.71
CA TYR A 111 0.64 -1.86 4.49
C TYR A 111 1.67 -1.10 5.32
N ALA A 112 1.90 -1.50 6.57
CA ALA A 112 2.92 -0.89 7.42
C ALA A 112 4.32 -1.07 6.80
N ILE A 113 4.64 -2.25 6.27
CA ILE A 113 5.91 -2.50 5.57
C ILE A 113 6.02 -1.60 4.32
N PHE A 114 4.97 -1.52 3.51
CA PHE A 114 4.95 -0.66 2.31
C PHE A 114 5.09 0.83 2.64
N THR A 115 4.44 1.31 3.70
CA THR A 115 4.59 2.69 4.17
C THR A 115 6.01 2.97 4.63
N ASN A 116 6.62 2.06 5.41
CA ASN A 116 8.02 2.21 5.83
C ASN A 116 8.96 2.24 4.62
N LEU A 117 8.79 1.33 3.66
CA LEU A 117 9.58 1.30 2.44
C LEU A 117 9.44 2.60 1.64
N THR A 118 8.21 3.09 1.50
CA THR A 118 7.90 4.35 0.82
C THR A 118 8.59 5.54 1.49
N LEU A 119 8.53 5.63 2.81
CA LEU A 119 9.21 6.68 3.56
C LEU A 119 10.74 6.59 3.42
N VAL A 120 11.31 5.39 3.54
CA VAL A 120 12.76 5.19 3.39
C VAL A 120 13.22 5.59 1.99
N VAL A 121 12.52 5.18 0.93
CA VAL A 121 12.86 5.58 -0.44
C VAL A 121 12.70 7.09 -0.64
N SER A 122 11.65 7.71 -0.10
CA SER A 122 11.47 9.17 -0.12
C SER A 122 12.61 9.89 0.63
N MET A 123 13.03 9.36 1.78
CA MET A 123 14.16 9.88 2.56
C MET A 123 15.51 9.70 1.87
N LEU A 124 15.72 8.66 1.06
CA LEU A 124 16.99 8.45 0.34
C LEU A 124 17.03 9.20 -0.99
N SER A 125 15.87 9.45 -1.60
CA SER A 125 15.78 10.09 -2.90
C SER A 125 16.20 11.57 -2.88
N LYS A 126 16.84 11.98 -3.97
CA LYS A 126 17.29 13.37 -4.19
C LYS A 126 16.19 14.27 -4.75
N SER A 127 15.26 13.70 -5.52
CA SER A 127 14.11 14.42 -6.05
C SER A 127 12.82 13.61 -5.96
N SER A 128 11.70 14.32 -5.95
CA SER A 128 10.35 13.72 -5.90
C SER A 128 10.09 12.79 -7.10
N GLY A 129 10.57 13.14 -8.30
CA GLY A 129 10.42 12.30 -9.49
C GLY A 129 11.22 10.98 -9.39
N ILE A 130 12.45 11.04 -8.88
CA ILE A 130 13.30 9.85 -8.70
C ILE A 130 12.68 8.89 -7.66
N ALA A 131 12.12 9.44 -6.57
CA ALA A 131 11.44 8.64 -5.54
C ALA A 131 10.25 7.88 -6.13
N LEU A 132 9.43 8.56 -6.93
CA LEU A 132 8.26 7.97 -7.58
C LEU A 132 8.66 6.84 -8.53
N VAL A 133 9.64 7.08 -9.41
CA VAL A 133 10.09 6.05 -10.38
C VAL A 133 10.68 4.83 -9.65
N MET A 134 11.47 5.02 -8.60
CA MET A 134 12.01 3.90 -7.81
C MET A 134 10.90 3.09 -7.14
N LEU A 135 9.94 3.77 -6.50
CA LEU A 135 8.83 3.09 -5.83
C LEU A 135 7.92 2.35 -6.80
N LEU A 136 7.61 2.95 -7.95
CA LEU A 136 6.84 2.29 -9.00
C LEU A 136 7.59 1.09 -9.57
N THR A 137 8.90 1.20 -9.81
CA THR A 137 9.70 0.07 -10.31
C THR A 137 9.69 -1.08 -9.31
N LEU A 138 9.88 -0.78 -8.03
CA LEU A 138 9.83 -1.78 -6.96
C LEU A 138 8.44 -2.42 -6.86
N TRP A 139 7.38 -1.61 -6.89
CA TRP A 139 6.00 -2.08 -6.87
C TRP A 139 5.69 -2.99 -8.07
N ILE A 140 6.09 -2.61 -9.28
CA ILE A 140 5.95 -3.43 -10.49
C ILE A 140 6.67 -4.78 -10.32
N ILE A 141 7.90 -4.78 -9.79
CA ILE A 141 8.66 -6.03 -9.55
C ILE A 141 7.91 -6.94 -8.57
N ILE A 142 7.36 -6.39 -7.48
CA ILE A 142 6.56 -7.16 -6.52
C ILE A 142 5.30 -7.72 -7.18
N CYS A 143 4.58 -6.90 -7.94
CA CYS A 143 3.36 -7.30 -8.65
C CYS A 143 3.61 -8.37 -9.72
N LEU A 144 4.74 -8.29 -10.44
CA LEU A 144 5.14 -9.30 -11.42
C LEU A 144 5.74 -10.56 -10.79
N GLY A 145 6.34 -10.43 -9.60
CA GLY A 145 6.88 -11.54 -8.81
C GLY A 145 5.79 -12.42 -8.20
N ALA A 146 4.70 -11.82 -7.72
CA ALA A 146 3.56 -12.52 -7.13
C ALA A 146 3.02 -13.70 -7.97
N PRO A 147 2.71 -13.55 -9.27
CA PRO A 147 2.22 -14.66 -10.09
C PRO A 147 3.30 -15.74 -10.37
N LYS A 148 4.59 -15.37 -10.38
CA LYS A 148 5.70 -16.31 -10.65
C LYS A 148 6.00 -17.22 -9.45
N ALA A 149 5.73 -16.77 -8.22
CA ALA A 149 5.86 -17.59 -7.02
C ALA A 149 4.76 -18.65 -6.91
N ALA A 150 3.54 -18.32 -7.35
CA ALA A 150 2.41 -19.26 -7.39
C ALA A 150 2.58 -20.33 -8.49
N SER A 151 3.17 -19.98 -9.63
CA SER A 151 3.33 -20.90 -10.76
C SER A 151 4.40 -21.98 -10.56
N LYS A 152 5.26 -21.89 -9.54
CA LYS A 152 6.33 -22.88 -9.27
C LYS A 152 5.94 -23.95 -8.24
N ARG A 153 4.65 -24.06 -7.88
CA ARG A 153 4.15 -25.03 -6.89
C ARG A 153 3.03 -25.93 -7.44
N SER A 154 3.13 -26.33 -8.71
CA SER A 154 2.37 -27.44 -9.30
C SER A 154 3.28 -28.64 -9.53
#